data_AF-A0A920DKZ0-F1
#
_entry.id   AF-A0A920DKZ0-F1
#
_cell.length_a   1.000
_cell.length_b   1.000
_cell.length_c   1.000
_cell.angle_alpha   90.00
_cell.angle_beta   90.00
_cell.angle_gamma   90.00
#
_symmetry.space_group_name_H-M   'P 1'
#
loop_
_entity.id
_entity.type
_entity.pdbx_description
1 polymer ?
#
loop_
_entity_poly.entity_id
_entity_poly.type
_entity_poly.pdbx_seq_one_letter_code
_entity_poly.pdbx_strand_id
1 'polypeptide(L)'
;MTMEEGENEIILKCGRSKFNLSTLKTDDFPIISDNDLSTNFVLSADELIRIIDKTKFAVSNEETRYYLNGIFLHKAERNSIQFLRAVATDGHRLAQYDIPLPQGAEDITGNNYSKKNYI
;
A
#
# COMPACT_ATOMS: atom_id res chain seq x y z
N MET A 1 -23.21 21.12 3.17
CA MET A 1 -22.15 21.14 4.20
C MET A 1 -21.13 22.17 3.78
N THR A 2 -20.70 23.07 4.67
CA THR A 2 -19.65 24.05 4.40
C THR A 2 -18.55 23.93 5.44
N MET A 3 -17.32 24.28 5.03
CA MET A 3 -16.13 24.26 5.88
C MET A 3 -15.48 25.64 5.82
N GLU A 4 -15.18 26.22 6.98
CA GLU A 4 -14.44 27.47 7.13
C GLU A 4 -13.17 27.17 7.93
N GLU A 5 -12.01 27.52 7.38
CA GLU A 5 -10.70 27.27 7.98
C GLU A 5 -10.19 28.55 8.67
N GLY A 6 -9.81 28.42 9.94
CA GLY A 6 -9.07 29.41 10.74
C GLY A 6 -7.67 28.90 11.07
N GLU A 7 -6.86 29.70 11.78
CA GLU A 7 -5.43 29.38 12.00
C GLU A 7 -5.17 28.01 12.67
N ASN A 8 -5.98 27.63 13.67
CA ASN A 8 -5.86 26.34 14.38
C ASN A 8 -7.25 25.71 14.60
N GLU A 9 -8.21 26.04 13.75
CA GLU A 9 -9.56 25.51 13.85
C GLU A 9 -10.23 25.34 12.49
N ILE A 10 -11.11 24.35 12.40
CA ILE A 10 -12.02 24.18 11.27
C ILE A 10 -13.45 24.23 11.79
N ILE A 11 -14.26 25.10 11.20
CA ILE A 11 -15.68 25.21 11.47
C ILE A 11 -16.46 24.43 10.41
N LEU A 12 -17.13 23.37 10.84
CA LEU A 12 -18.02 22.55 10.01
C LEU A 12 -19.47 22.99 10.20
N LYS A 13 -20.17 23.35 9.13
CA LYS A 13 -21.60 23.66 9.16
C LYS A 13 -22.39 22.66 8.29
N CYS A 14 -23.38 22.01 8.87
CA CYS A 14 -24.30 21.12 8.15
C CYS A 14 -25.75 21.35 8.60
N GLY A 15 -26.55 22.00 7.76
CA GLY A 15 -27.90 22.41 8.12
C GLY A 15 -27.90 23.32 9.36
N ARG A 16 -28.50 22.86 10.46
CA ARG A 16 -28.55 23.57 11.75
C ARG A 16 -27.38 23.25 12.67
N SER A 17 -26.54 22.28 12.33
CA SER A 17 -25.41 21.85 13.15
C SER A 17 -24.16 22.67 12.81
N LYS A 18 -23.46 23.14 13.84
CA LYS A 18 -22.15 23.80 13.75
C LYS A 18 -21.19 23.10 14.72
N PHE A 19 -20.07 22.64 14.21
CA PHE A 19 -18.98 22.06 15.01
C PHE A 19 -17.71 22.89 14.82
N ASN A 20 -16.96 23.05 15.90
CA ASN A 20 -15.64 23.65 15.88
C ASN A 20 -14.62 22.57 16.24
N LEU A 21 -13.68 22.30 15.34
CA LEU A 21 -12.63 21.30 15.49
C LEU A 21 -11.28 22.00 15.62
N SER A 22 -10.56 21.76 16.71
CA SER A 22 -9.17 22.21 16.83
C SER A 22 -8.26 21.42 15.88
N THR A 23 -7.34 22.12 15.22
CA THR A 23 -6.38 21.53 14.27
C THR A 23 -4.93 21.73 14.73
N LEU A 24 -4.03 20.90 14.22
CA LEU A 24 -2.59 21.07 14.31
C LEU A 24 -2.09 21.79 13.05
N LYS A 25 -0.92 22.42 13.13
CA LYS A 25 -0.31 23.06 11.97
C LYS A 25 0.16 21.99 10.99
N THR A 26 0.09 22.29 9.70
CA THR A 26 0.61 21.39 8.66
C THR A 26 2.09 21.05 8.87
N ASP A 27 2.86 22.00 9.42
CA ASP A 27 4.29 21.86 9.69
C ASP A 27 4.61 20.87 10.84
N ASP A 28 3.60 20.49 11.63
CA ASP A 28 3.75 19.47 12.68
C ASP A 28 3.65 18.04 12.11
N PHE A 29 3.32 17.88 10.84
CA PHE A 29 3.22 16.59 10.16
C PHE A 29 4.48 16.28 9.33
N PRO A 30 4.87 15.00 9.23
CA PRO A 30 5.98 14.60 8.37
C PRO A 30 5.67 14.89 6.90
N ILE A 31 6.68 15.37 6.18
CA ILE A 31 6.60 15.50 4.73
C ILE A 31 6.68 14.09 4.13
N ILE A 32 5.62 13.67 3.44
CA ILE A 32 5.66 12.47 2.61
C ILE A 32 6.41 12.85 1.34
N SER A 33 7.68 12.49 1.25
CA SER A 33 8.44 12.62 0.01
C SER A 33 8.05 11.50 -0.95
N ASP A 34 7.76 11.84 -2.19
CA ASP A 34 7.74 10.87 -3.28
C ASP A 34 9.17 10.30 -3.40
N ASN A 35 9.37 9.10 -2.86
CA ASN A 35 10.57 8.35 -3.18
C ASN A 35 10.50 7.99 -4.67
N ASP A 36 11.59 8.22 -5.41
CA ASP A 36 11.77 7.72 -6.77
C ASP A 36 11.72 6.18 -6.74
N LEU A 37 10.52 5.63 -6.89
CA LEU A 37 10.34 4.20 -7.07
C LEU A 37 10.90 3.82 -8.43
N SER A 38 11.83 2.86 -8.43
CA SER A 38 12.55 2.42 -9.63
C SER A 38 11.66 1.84 -10.73
N THR A 39 10.41 1.50 -10.41
CA THR A 39 9.49 0.84 -11.32
C THR A 39 8.07 1.32 -11.05
N ASN A 40 7.38 1.73 -12.11
CA ASN A 40 6.00 2.21 -12.07
C ASN A 40 5.18 1.46 -13.12
N PHE A 41 4.05 0.91 -12.72
CA PHE A 41 3.11 0.23 -13.61
C PHE A 41 1.68 0.42 -13.12
N VAL A 42 0.72 0.19 -14.01
CA VAL A 42 -0.71 0.33 -13.70
C VAL A 42 -1.30 -1.04 -13.44
N LEU A 43 -2.11 -1.14 -12.38
CA LEU A 43 -2.89 -2.32 -12.04
C LEU A 43 -4.33 -1.91 -11.73
N SER A 44 -5.31 -2.72 -12.12
CA SER A 44 -6.69 -2.46 -11.72
C SER A 44 -6.85 -2.61 -10.21
N ALA A 45 -7.72 -1.80 -9.60
CA ALA A 45 -8.00 -1.89 -8.18
C ALA A 45 -8.50 -3.29 -7.78
N ASP A 46 -9.33 -3.92 -8.63
CA ASP A 46 -9.85 -5.26 -8.40
C ASP A 46 -8.76 -6.35 -8.42
N GLU A 47 -7.73 -6.20 -9.25
CA GLU A 47 -6.60 -7.12 -9.24
C GLU A 47 -5.71 -6.91 -8.02
N LEU A 48 -5.47 -5.65 -7.63
CA LEU A 48 -4.72 -5.35 -6.41
C LEU A 48 -5.40 -5.93 -5.16
N ILE A 49 -6.71 -5.73 -5.04
CA ILE A 49 -7.51 -6.30 -3.95
C ILE A 49 -7.40 -7.83 -3.96
N ARG A 50 -7.50 -8.46 -5.14
CA ARG A 50 -7.35 -9.92 -5.27
C ARG A 50 -5.97 -10.41 -4.84
N ILE A 51 -4.89 -9.71 -5.23
CA ILE A 51 -3.53 -10.04 -4.79
C ILE A 51 -3.46 -10.02 -3.25
N ILE A 52 -3.95 -8.95 -2.64
CA ILE A 52 -3.94 -8.77 -1.19
C ILE A 52 -4.75 -9.88 -0.51
N ASP A 53 -5.99 -10.12 -0.94
CA ASP A 53 -6.85 -11.13 -0.34
C ASP A 53 -6.30 -12.56 -0.45
N LYS A 54 -5.62 -12.87 -1.56
CA LYS A 54 -5.02 -14.19 -1.79
C LYS A 54 -3.71 -14.43 -1.04
N THR A 55 -3.07 -13.39 -0.52
CA THR A 55 -1.72 -13.52 0.08
C THR A 55 -1.63 -13.02 1.53
N LYS A 56 -2.42 -12.02 1.93
CA LYS A 56 -2.31 -11.35 3.25
C LYS A 56 -2.37 -12.29 4.46
N PHE A 57 -3.08 -13.41 4.36
CA PHE A 57 -3.22 -14.35 5.48
C PHE A 57 -1.89 -15.03 5.85
N ALA A 58 -0.94 -15.09 4.92
CA ALA A 58 0.39 -15.64 5.14
C ALA A 58 1.42 -14.56 5.49
N VAL A 59 1.02 -13.31 5.71
CA VAL A 59 1.96 -12.25 6.15
C VAL A 59 2.27 -12.44 7.64
N SER A 60 3.53 -12.29 8.01
CA SER A 60 3.94 -12.27 9.43
C SER A 60 3.34 -11.06 10.15
N ASN A 61 2.81 -11.28 11.36
CA ASN A 61 2.41 -10.21 12.26
C ASN A 61 3.46 -9.93 13.35
N GLU A 62 4.57 -10.66 13.35
CA GLU A 62 5.65 -10.48 14.32
C GLU A 62 6.46 -9.23 13.96
N GLU A 63 6.46 -8.24 14.85
CA GLU A 63 7.09 -6.94 14.60
C GLU A 63 8.60 -7.01 14.35
N THR A 64 9.26 -8.09 14.81
CA THR A 64 10.70 -8.32 14.65
C THR A 64 11.08 -8.93 13.30
N ARG A 65 10.13 -9.54 12.57
CA ARG A 65 10.35 -10.17 11.26
C ARG A 65 9.89 -9.27 10.13
N TYR A 66 10.38 -8.03 10.11
CA TYR A 66 9.95 -6.98 9.20
C TYR A 66 10.03 -7.34 7.70
N TYR A 67 10.95 -8.24 7.31
CA TYR A 67 11.09 -8.73 5.94
C TYR A 67 9.96 -9.67 5.50
N LEU A 68 9.11 -10.12 6.42
CA LEU A 68 7.92 -10.96 6.18
C LEU A 68 6.61 -10.26 6.49
N ASN A 69 6.65 -8.99 6.90
CA ASN A 69 5.46 -8.21 7.27
C ASN A 69 4.81 -7.54 6.05
N GLY A 70 4.94 -8.18 4.89
CA GLY A 70 4.53 -7.64 3.60
C GLY A 70 4.29 -8.70 2.55
N ILE A 71 3.84 -8.22 1.38
CA ILE A 71 3.70 -9.03 0.18
C ILE A 71 4.86 -8.70 -0.74
N PHE A 72 5.58 -9.73 -1.17
CA PHE A 72 6.68 -9.63 -2.11
C PHE A 72 6.16 -9.70 -3.54
N LEU A 73 6.35 -8.63 -4.32
CA LEU A 73 6.00 -8.60 -5.74
C LEU A 73 7.27 -8.69 -6.59
N HIS A 74 7.30 -9.63 -7.53
CA HIS A 74 8.40 -9.77 -8.47
C HIS A 74 7.93 -10.34 -9.80
N LYS A 75 8.70 -10.08 -10.87
CA LYS A 75 8.51 -10.77 -12.14
C LYS A 75 8.92 -12.23 -12.00
N ALA A 76 8.07 -13.13 -12.46
CA ALA A 76 8.35 -14.55 -12.56
C ALA A 76 8.08 -15.04 -13.98
N GLU A 77 8.75 -16.11 -14.39
CA GLU A 77 8.52 -16.75 -15.68
C GLU A 77 8.24 -18.24 -15.48
N ARG A 78 7.25 -18.77 -16.20
CA ARG A 78 6.95 -20.20 -16.26
C ARG A 78 6.48 -20.56 -17.66
N ASN A 79 7.11 -21.56 -18.28
CA ASN A 79 6.79 -22.00 -19.64
C ASN A 79 6.77 -20.85 -20.67
N SER A 80 7.75 -19.94 -20.57
CA SER A 80 7.87 -18.74 -21.42
C SER A 80 6.72 -17.74 -21.30
N ILE A 81 5.90 -17.85 -20.24
CA ILE A 81 4.88 -16.86 -19.89
C ILE A 81 5.38 -16.09 -18.67
N GLN A 82 5.31 -14.76 -18.75
CA GLN A 82 5.72 -13.86 -17.68
C GLN A 82 4.52 -13.45 -16.82
N PHE A 83 4.76 -13.36 -15.52
CA PHE A 83 3.76 -13.06 -14.50
C PHE A 83 4.30 -12.04 -13.51
N LEU A 84 3.41 -11.25 -12.94
CA LEU A 84 3.67 -10.60 -11.65
C LEU A 84 3.26 -11.59 -10.56
N ARG A 85 4.24 -12.03 -9.78
CA ARG A 85 4.04 -12.97 -8.67
C ARG A 85 4.03 -12.23 -7.35
N ALA A 86 2.96 -12.45 -6.60
CA ALA A 86 2.81 -12.03 -5.21
C ALA A 86 3.07 -13.21 -4.27
N VAL A 87 3.96 -13.01 -3.29
CA VAL A 87 4.29 -14.02 -2.27
C VAL A 87 4.21 -13.42 -0.88
N ALA A 88 3.61 -14.15 0.06
CA ALA A 88 3.68 -13.85 1.48
C ALA A 88 3.98 -15.13 2.28
N THR A 89 4.73 -15.01 3.37
CA THR A 89 5.00 -16.14 4.27
C THR A 89 5.21 -15.66 5.71
N ASP A 90 4.70 -16.43 6.66
CA ASP A 90 4.88 -16.23 8.10
C ASP A 90 5.94 -17.20 8.65
N GLY A 91 6.62 -17.94 7.77
CA GLY A 91 7.57 -19.00 8.11
C GLY A 91 6.94 -20.38 8.35
N HIS A 92 5.62 -20.45 8.52
CA HIS A 92 4.88 -21.71 8.67
C HIS A 92 4.11 -22.08 7.41
N ARG A 93 3.58 -21.08 6.72
CA ARG A 93 2.81 -21.22 5.48
C ARG A 93 3.23 -20.17 4.48
N LEU A 94 3.12 -20.52 3.20
CA LEU A 94 3.39 -19.63 2.08
C LEU A 94 2.14 -19.52 1.22
N ALA A 95 1.79 -18.28 0.87
CA ALA A 95 0.77 -17.96 -0.11
C ALA A 95 1.44 -17.38 -1.35
N GLN A 96 1.07 -17.89 -2.52
CA GLN A 96 1.53 -17.41 -3.82
C GLN A 96 0.33 -17.14 -4.72
N TYR A 97 0.35 -16.03 -5.44
CA TYR A 97 -0.65 -15.69 -6.44
C TYR A 97 0.02 -15.03 -7.65
N ASP A 98 -0.31 -15.52 -8.85
CA ASP A 98 0.27 -15.05 -10.11
C ASP A 98 -0.81 -14.36 -10.93
N ILE A 99 -0.49 -13.20 -11.49
CA ILE A 99 -1.29 -12.51 -12.52
C ILE A 99 -0.43 -12.31 -13.78
N PRO A 100 -1.04 -12.10 -14.97
CA PRO A 100 -0.29 -11.68 -16.15
C PRO A 100 0.57 -10.46 -15.83
N LEU A 101 1.81 -10.43 -16.33
CA LEU A 101 2.70 -9.31 -16.07
C LEU A 101 2.08 -8.00 -16.60
N PRO A 102 1.81 -7.00 -15.75
CA PRO A 102 1.29 -5.71 -16.21
C PRO A 102 2.31 -4.98 -17.07
N GLN A 103 1.82 -4.19 -18.03
CA GLN A 103 2.67 -3.33 -18.84
C GLN A 103 3.42 -2.32 -17.95
N GLY A 104 4.73 -2.19 -18.13
CA GLY A 104 5.59 -1.32 -17.32
C GLY A 104 6.19 -2.00 -16.08
N ALA A 105 5.82 -3.26 -15.81
CA ALA A 105 6.36 -4.04 -14.70
C ALA A 105 7.56 -4.91 -15.11
N GLU A 106 8.12 -4.73 -16.30
CA GLU A 106 9.19 -5.58 -16.83
C GLU A 106 10.48 -5.49 -16.01
N ASP A 107 10.75 -4.32 -15.44
CA ASP A 107 11.93 -4.03 -14.64
C ASP A 107 11.72 -4.22 -13.13
N ILE A 108 10.57 -4.78 -12.71
CA ILE A 108 10.33 -5.05 -11.30
C ILE A 108 11.31 -6.11 -10.79
N THR A 109 12.33 -5.63 -10.08
CA THR A 109 13.23 -6.45 -9.27
C THR A 109 12.56 -6.62 -7.91
N GLY A 110 12.55 -7.84 -7.37
CA GLY A 110 11.62 -8.20 -6.31
C GLY A 110 11.57 -7.22 -5.14
N ASN A 111 10.40 -6.61 -4.93
CA ASN A 111 10.15 -5.58 -3.93
C ASN A 111 9.21 -6.11 -2.84
N ASN A 112 9.61 -5.92 -1.58
CA ASN A 112 8.80 -6.26 -0.40
C ASN A 112 7.95 -5.05 0.01
N TYR A 113 6.63 -5.14 -0.15
CA TYR A 113 5.69 -4.11 0.31
C TYR A 113 5.27 -4.41 1.75
N SER A 114 6.06 -3.89 2.72
CA SER A 114 5.85 -4.10 4.15
C SER A 114 4.91 -3.06 4.76
N LYS A 115 4.11 -3.50 5.75
CA LYS A 115 3.15 -2.66 6.49
C LYS A 115 3.79 -1.46 7.21
N LYS A 116 5.11 -1.47 7.43
CA LYS A 116 5.85 -0.45 8.19
C LYS A 116 6.53 0.62 7.32
N ASN A 117 6.54 0.48 5.99
CA ASN A 117 7.24 1.41 5.09
C ASN A 117 6.37 2.62 4.66
N TYR A 118 5.20 2.81 5.27
CA TYR A 118 4.22 3.85 4.91
C TYR A 118 3.80 4.72 6.10
N ILE A 119 4.51 4.65 7.24
CA ILE A 119 4.28 5.47 8.44
C ILE A 119 5.61 5.91 9.05
#